data_AF-A0A958CK76-F1
#
_entry.id   AF-A0A958CK76-F1
#
_cell.length_a   1.000
_cell.length_b   1.000
_cell.length_c   1.000
_cell.angle_alpha   90.00
_cell.angle_beta   90.00
_cell.angle_gamma   90.00
#
_symmetry.space_group_name_H-M   'P 1'
#
loop_
_entity.id
_entity.type
_entity.pdbx_description
1 polymer ?
#
loop_
_entity_poly.entity_id
_entity_poly.type
_entity_poly.pdbx_seq_one_letter_code
_entity_poly.pdbx_strand_id
1 'polypeptide(L)'
;MGLDITAYSRLAFIERLEPVGDRWAQEIWEDKYWGTDQQTVYVAWFDEFPGRRAPLEIPPERCVDVYSYVHRVAFRAGSYSGYNWWRNELALLSSGMSAKNVWSSGKDVPFYELINFSDAEGVIGSVACKELLGDFEKFSSDAQRHKDPWFWEAYQLWHNAAQLGADDGMIDFL
;
A
#
# COMPACT_ATOMS: atom_id res chain seq x y z
N MET A 1 1.09 10.60 11.87
CA MET A 1 1.38 10.07 10.54
C MET A 1 1.79 8.62 10.72
N GLY A 2 1.38 7.75 9.80
CA GLY A 2 1.45 6.30 9.92
C GLY A 2 0.08 5.68 10.17
N LEU A 3 -0.41 4.95 9.15
CA LEU A 3 -1.69 4.23 8.99
C LEU A 3 -2.79 4.93 8.19
N ASP A 4 -2.50 6.08 7.57
CA ASP A 4 -3.38 6.64 6.55
C ASP A 4 -3.04 5.96 5.22
N ILE A 5 -3.95 5.08 4.79
CA ILE A 5 -3.74 4.25 3.60
C ILE A 5 -4.55 4.84 2.46
N THR A 6 -3.91 4.99 1.31
CA THR A 6 -4.62 5.37 0.08
C THR A 6 -4.31 4.37 -1.02
N ALA A 7 -5.35 3.85 -1.67
CA ALA A 7 -5.18 3.03 -2.87
C ALA A 7 -5.69 3.77 -4.10
N TYR A 8 -4.98 3.57 -5.20
CA TYR A 8 -5.22 4.19 -6.49
C TYR A 8 -5.35 3.10 -7.56
N SER A 9 -6.04 3.41 -8.66
CA SER A 9 -6.16 2.53 -9.84
C SER A 9 -5.79 3.26 -11.11
N ARG A 10 -5.36 2.48 -12.11
CA ARG A 10 -5.03 2.91 -13.47
C ARG A 10 -4.09 4.11 -13.48
N LEU A 11 -2.94 3.93 -12.84
CA LEU A 11 -1.90 4.94 -12.81
C LEU A 11 -1.34 5.13 -14.22
N ALA A 12 -1.21 6.39 -14.63
CA ALA A 12 -0.52 6.76 -15.86
C ALA A 12 0.55 7.80 -15.55
N PHE A 13 1.78 7.51 -15.94
CA PHE A 13 2.92 8.40 -15.73
C PHE A 13 2.70 9.73 -16.46
N ILE A 14 2.95 10.84 -15.76
CA ILE A 14 2.88 12.19 -16.30
C ILE A 14 4.28 12.71 -16.55
N GLU A 15 5.07 12.84 -15.49
CA GLU A 15 6.42 13.39 -15.53
C GLU A 15 7.21 13.04 -14.27
N ARG A 16 8.53 13.14 -14.38
CA ARG A 16 9.44 13.15 -13.22
C ARG A 16 9.72 14.59 -12.83
N LEU A 17 9.59 14.88 -11.54
CA LEU A 17 10.03 16.14 -10.97
C LEU A 17 11.39 15.95 -10.31
N GLU A 18 12.29 16.89 -10.61
CA GLU A 18 13.64 16.95 -10.08
C GLU A 18 13.70 18.01 -8.97
N PRO A 19 14.55 17.83 -7.93
CA PRO A 19 14.73 18.83 -6.89
C PRO A 19 15.34 20.13 -7.46
N VAL A 20 14.99 21.27 -6.86
CA VAL A 20 15.50 22.60 -7.26
C VAL A 20 16.15 23.28 -6.06
N GLY A 21 17.48 23.37 -6.10
CA GLY A 21 18.27 23.84 -4.96
C GLY A 21 18.06 22.96 -3.73
N ASP A 22 17.63 23.55 -2.62
CA ASP A 22 17.35 22.84 -1.38
C ASP A 22 15.95 22.20 -1.36
N ARG A 23 15.06 22.59 -2.28
CA ARG A 23 13.69 22.07 -2.34
C ARG A 23 13.66 20.63 -2.84
N TRP A 24 12.92 19.78 -2.16
CA TRP A 24 12.62 18.42 -2.60
C TRP A 24 11.60 18.44 -3.73
N ALA A 25 11.64 17.45 -4.62
CA ALA A 25 10.68 17.38 -5.73
C ALA A 25 9.22 17.24 -5.26
N GLN A 26 8.98 16.69 -4.06
CA GLN A 26 7.66 16.67 -3.43
C GLN A 26 7.11 18.09 -3.21
N GLU A 27 7.92 19.03 -2.74
CA GLU A 27 7.47 20.41 -2.53
C GLU A 27 7.08 21.08 -3.86
N ILE A 28 7.75 20.71 -4.94
CA ILE A 28 7.44 21.19 -6.29
C ILE A 28 6.15 20.56 -6.79
N TRP A 29 5.90 19.28 -6.48
CA TRP A 29 4.63 18.63 -6.75
C TRP A 29 3.49 19.33 -6.01
N GLU A 30 3.68 19.65 -4.73
CA GLU A 30 2.68 20.37 -3.93
C GLU A 30 2.34 21.71 -4.57
N ASP A 31 3.33 22.54 -4.92
CA ASP A 31 3.07 23.83 -5.60
C ASP A 31 2.30 23.68 -6.93
N LYS A 32 2.57 22.61 -7.68
CA LYS A 32 2.06 22.43 -9.04
C LYS A 32 0.69 21.76 -9.10
N TYR A 33 0.41 20.83 -8.21
CA TYR A 33 -0.76 19.96 -8.29
C TYR A 33 -1.66 20.01 -7.05
N TRP A 34 -1.13 20.35 -5.87
CA TRP A 34 -1.93 20.37 -4.66
C TRP A 34 -3.02 21.45 -4.74
N GLY A 35 -4.25 21.07 -4.39
CA GLY A 35 -5.40 21.97 -4.44
C GLY A 35 -5.91 22.28 -5.86
N THR A 36 -5.36 21.63 -6.89
CA THR A 36 -5.92 21.67 -8.24
C THR A 36 -7.00 20.60 -8.44
N ASP A 37 -7.81 20.70 -9.49
CA ASP A 37 -8.76 19.65 -9.88
C ASP A 37 -8.07 18.44 -10.53
N GLN A 38 -6.74 18.45 -10.68
CA GLN A 38 -6.01 17.34 -11.28
C GLN A 38 -5.87 16.18 -10.29
N GLN A 39 -6.30 14.99 -10.73
CA GLN A 39 -6.18 13.76 -9.97
C GLN A 39 -4.77 13.19 -10.12
N THR A 40 -3.82 13.71 -9.33
CA THR A 40 -2.43 13.24 -9.35
C THR A 40 -1.98 12.71 -8.00
N VAL A 41 -0.98 11.84 -8.05
CA VAL A 41 -0.23 11.33 -6.91
C VAL A 41 1.24 11.27 -7.31
N TYR A 42 2.15 11.33 -6.33
CA TYR A 42 3.56 11.12 -6.58
C TYR A 42 4.05 9.84 -5.91
N VAL A 43 5.06 9.21 -6.51
CA VAL A 43 5.86 8.15 -5.90
C VAL A 43 7.22 8.75 -5.61
N ALA A 44 7.63 8.74 -4.36
CA ALA A 44 8.93 9.22 -3.93
C ALA A 44 9.98 8.11 -3.89
N TRP A 45 11.23 8.51 -3.70
CA TRP A 45 12.31 7.57 -3.42
C TRP A 45 12.04 6.85 -2.09
N PHE A 46 12.09 5.52 -2.13
CA PHE A 46 12.05 4.64 -0.97
C PHE A 46 12.83 3.35 -1.32
N ASP A 47 13.84 3.01 -0.52
CA ASP A 47 14.76 1.90 -0.80
C ASP A 47 14.38 0.59 -0.11
N GLU A 48 13.50 0.61 0.89
CA GLU A 48 13.01 -0.61 1.51
C GLU A 48 12.00 -1.33 0.62
N PHE A 49 12.01 -2.66 0.68
CA PHE A 49 11.13 -3.54 -0.07
C PHE A 49 11.03 -3.22 -1.58
N PRO A 50 12.15 -3.07 -2.32
CA PRO A 50 12.14 -2.52 -3.68
C PRO A 50 11.31 -3.35 -4.68
N GLY A 51 11.16 -4.66 -4.44
CA GLY A 51 10.32 -5.54 -5.25
C GLY A 51 8.82 -5.37 -5.02
N ARG A 52 8.39 -4.71 -3.92
CA ARG A 52 6.98 -4.59 -3.54
C ARG A 52 6.22 -3.56 -4.36
N ARG A 53 6.92 -2.55 -4.90
CA ARG A 53 6.30 -1.47 -5.70
C ARG A 53 6.13 -1.79 -7.19
N ALA A 54 6.58 -2.95 -7.66
CA ALA A 54 6.50 -3.28 -9.09
C ALA A 54 5.06 -3.13 -9.64
N PRO A 55 4.87 -2.53 -10.82
CA PRO A 55 5.88 -2.17 -11.83
C PRO A 55 6.47 -0.75 -11.68
N LEU A 56 6.17 -0.02 -10.60
CA LEU A 56 6.66 1.34 -10.39
C LEU A 56 8.18 1.34 -10.19
N GLU A 57 8.88 2.23 -10.88
CA GLU A 57 10.31 2.43 -10.73
C GLU A 57 10.62 3.28 -9.48
N ILE A 58 11.85 3.17 -8.95
CA ILE A 58 12.32 4.15 -7.95
C ILE A 58 12.71 5.40 -8.72
N PRO A 59 12.15 6.58 -8.42
CA PRO A 59 12.81 7.80 -8.83
C PRO A 59 14.15 7.95 -8.08
N PRO A 60 15.11 8.74 -8.59
CA PRO A 60 16.32 9.07 -7.85
C PRO A 60 16.01 9.73 -6.51
N GLU A 61 16.98 9.73 -5.59
CA GLU A 61 16.84 10.40 -4.30
C GLU A 61 16.41 11.86 -4.49
N ARG A 62 15.50 12.34 -3.62
CA ARG A 62 14.87 13.68 -3.66
C ARG A 62 14.02 13.97 -4.91
N CYS A 63 13.90 13.05 -5.86
CA CYS A 63 13.00 13.15 -7.02
C CYS A 63 11.66 12.47 -6.73
N VAL A 64 10.64 12.80 -7.51
CA VAL A 64 9.35 12.10 -7.48
C VAL A 64 8.85 11.83 -8.89
N ASP A 65 8.20 10.68 -9.08
CA ASP A 65 7.46 10.38 -10.31
C ASP A 65 5.99 10.69 -10.10
N VAL A 66 5.41 11.51 -10.97
CA VAL A 66 4.02 11.96 -10.87
C VAL A 66 3.15 11.12 -11.80
N TYR A 67 2.03 10.64 -11.25
CA TYR A 67 1.05 9.83 -11.95
C TYR A 67 -0.33 10.45 -11.85
N SER A 68 -1.11 10.35 -12.93
CA SER A 68 -2.57 10.50 -12.84
C SER A 68 -3.20 9.18 -12.38
N TYR A 69 -4.37 9.24 -11.74
CA TYR A 69 -5.17 8.05 -11.40
C TYR A 69 -6.63 8.20 -11.84
N VAL A 70 -7.37 7.08 -11.89
CA VAL A 70 -8.81 7.09 -12.23
C VAL A 70 -9.70 7.00 -10.99
N HIS A 71 -9.37 6.10 -10.07
CA HIS A 71 -10.10 5.97 -8.80
C HIS A 71 -9.14 5.98 -7.63
N ARG A 72 -9.65 6.46 -6.49
CA ARG A 72 -8.95 6.57 -5.21
C ARG A 72 -9.88 6.12 -4.08
N VAL A 73 -9.35 5.35 -3.14
CA VAL A 73 -9.97 5.13 -1.83
C VAL A 73 -8.94 5.43 -0.74
N ALA A 74 -9.37 6.10 0.32
CA ALA A 74 -8.53 6.37 1.49
C ALA A 74 -9.24 5.87 2.74
N PHE A 75 -8.48 5.28 3.66
CA PHE A 75 -8.98 4.82 4.93
C PHE A 75 -7.86 4.82 5.97
N ARG A 76 -8.26 4.77 7.24
CA ARG A 76 -7.32 4.64 8.34
C ARG A 76 -7.25 3.18 8.78
N ALA A 77 -6.06 2.59 8.77
CA ALA A 77 -5.87 1.20 9.18
C ALA A 77 -6.00 0.99 10.71
N GLY A 78 -6.05 2.08 11.49
CA GLY A 78 -6.34 2.06 12.93
C GLY A 78 -5.32 2.84 13.76
N SER A 79 -5.10 2.39 15.00
CA SER A 79 -3.93 2.74 15.80
C SER A 79 -2.78 1.79 15.48
N TYR A 80 -1.55 2.18 15.75
CA TYR A 80 -0.36 1.33 15.51
C TYR A 80 -0.48 -0.04 16.16
N SER A 81 -0.91 -0.08 17.43
CA SER A 81 -1.18 -1.31 18.16
C SER A 81 -2.34 -2.11 17.56
N GLY A 82 -3.42 -1.44 17.15
CA GLY A 82 -4.56 -2.09 16.49
C GLY A 82 -4.16 -2.72 15.15
N TYR A 83 -3.45 -2.00 14.29
CA TYR A 83 -2.99 -2.50 13.00
C TYR A 83 -2.00 -3.65 13.17
N ASN A 84 -1.07 -3.57 14.12
CA ASN A 84 -0.15 -4.68 14.40
C ASN A 84 -0.87 -5.93 14.90
N TRP A 85 -1.87 -5.77 15.76
CA TRP A 85 -2.73 -6.87 16.16
C TRP A 85 -3.48 -7.44 14.94
N TRP A 86 -4.04 -6.58 14.08
CA TRP A 86 -4.78 -7.02 12.90
C TRP A 86 -3.91 -7.81 11.92
N ARG A 87 -2.70 -7.32 11.63
CA ARG A 87 -1.71 -8.04 10.80
C ARG A 87 -1.36 -9.40 11.40
N ASN A 88 -1.26 -9.49 12.72
CA ASN A 88 -0.99 -10.77 13.38
C ASN A 88 -2.17 -11.74 13.26
N GLU A 89 -3.40 -11.28 13.45
CA GLU A 89 -4.58 -12.13 13.25
C GLU A 89 -4.72 -12.56 11.78
N LEU A 90 -4.38 -11.70 10.82
CA LEU A 90 -4.36 -12.05 9.39
C LEU A 90 -3.33 -13.13 9.08
N ALA A 91 -2.13 -13.04 9.67
CA ALA A 91 -1.09 -14.05 9.56
C ALA A 91 -1.54 -15.40 10.15
N LEU A 92 -2.15 -15.37 11.34
CA LEU A 92 -2.64 -16.57 12.02
C LEU A 92 -3.79 -17.23 11.24
N LEU A 93 -4.73 -16.44 10.73
CA LEU A 93 -5.85 -16.91 9.92
C LEU A 93 -5.36 -17.67 8.68
N SER A 94 -4.36 -17.12 8.00
CA SER A 94 -3.96 -17.58 6.67
C SER A 94 -2.88 -18.66 6.68
N SER A 95 -2.02 -18.68 7.70
CA SER A 95 -0.85 -19.55 7.76
C SER A 95 -0.68 -20.30 9.08
N GLY A 96 -1.46 -19.96 10.11
CA GLY A 96 -1.27 -20.45 11.48
C GLY A 96 -0.02 -19.89 12.17
N MET A 97 0.72 -18.97 11.53
CA MET A 97 1.93 -18.35 12.07
C MET A 97 1.66 -16.93 12.54
N SER A 98 2.41 -16.47 13.54
CA SER A 98 2.40 -15.06 13.93
C SER A 98 3.03 -14.19 12.85
N ALA A 99 2.67 -12.90 12.80
CA ALA A 99 3.26 -11.95 11.84
C ALA A 99 4.80 -11.94 11.93
N LYS A 100 5.35 -11.99 13.15
CA LYS A 100 6.79 -12.07 13.38
C LYS A 100 7.46 -13.28 12.70
N ASN A 101 6.79 -14.43 12.71
CA ASN A 101 7.32 -15.62 12.06
C ASN A 101 7.22 -15.49 10.53
N VAL A 102 6.15 -14.86 10.02
CA VAL A 102 6.00 -14.57 8.59
C VAL A 102 7.14 -13.68 8.07
N TRP A 103 7.59 -12.69 8.86
CA TRP A 103 8.75 -11.86 8.49
C TRP A 103 10.03 -12.68 8.25
N SER A 104 10.14 -13.85 8.89
CA SER A 104 11.30 -14.74 8.81
C SER A 104 11.09 -15.97 7.91
N SER A 105 9.87 -16.21 7.40
CA SER A 105 9.52 -17.45 6.69
C SER A 105 9.80 -17.44 5.18
N GLY A 106 10.19 -16.29 4.61
CA GLY A 106 10.28 -16.10 3.16
C GLY A 106 8.93 -15.81 2.50
N LYS A 107 8.94 -15.58 1.17
CA LYS A 107 7.80 -15.05 0.39
C LYS A 107 6.60 -16.00 0.24
N ASP A 108 6.76 -17.30 0.47
CA ASP A 108 5.73 -18.31 0.12
C ASP A 108 4.55 -18.43 1.12
N VAL A 109 4.21 -17.35 1.82
CA VAL A 109 3.12 -17.29 2.80
C VAL A 109 2.05 -16.31 2.32
N PRO A 110 0.74 -16.63 2.49
CA PRO A 110 -0.31 -15.67 2.13
C PRO A 110 -0.16 -14.33 2.84
N PHE A 111 -0.54 -13.27 2.15
CA PHE A 111 -0.46 -11.88 2.60
C PHE A 111 0.95 -11.40 2.96
N TYR A 112 2.00 -12.10 2.51
CA TYR A 112 3.39 -11.74 2.82
C TYR A 112 3.70 -10.29 2.40
N GLU A 113 3.07 -9.82 1.33
CA GLU A 113 3.15 -8.46 0.78
C GLU A 113 2.69 -7.38 1.73
N LEU A 114 1.75 -7.69 2.61
CA LEU A 114 1.18 -6.75 3.57
C LEU A 114 1.71 -7.00 4.99
N ILE A 115 1.91 -8.27 5.36
CA ILE A 115 2.42 -8.64 6.68
C ILE A 115 3.89 -8.25 6.82
N ASN A 116 4.71 -8.55 5.82
CA ASN A 116 6.13 -8.19 5.78
C ASN A 116 6.35 -6.91 4.96
N PHE A 117 5.79 -5.82 5.43
CA PHE A 117 5.95 -4.49 4.85
C PHE A 117 6.01 -3.42 5.94
N SER A 118 6.54 -2.25 5.58
CA SER A 118 6.53 -1.07 6.44
C SER A 118 5.09 -0.76 6.89
N ASP A 119 4.96 -0.24 8.09
CA ASP A 119 3.69 0.18 8.68
C ASP A 119 3.52 1.71 8.71
N ALA A 120 4.47 2.45 8.14
CA ALA A 120 4.48 3.90 8.17
C ALA A 120 4.65 4.56 6.80
N GLU A 121 5.36 3.92 5.86
CA GLU A 121 5.70 4.53 4.57
C GLU A 121 5.97 3.51 3.46
N GLY A 122 5.82 3.96 2.22
CA GLY A 122 6.15 3.17 1.03
C GLY A 122 4.93 2.73 0.23
N VAL A 123 5.20 2.05 -0.89
CA VAL A 123 4.20 1.71 -1.89
C VAL A 123 4.19 0.21 -2.19
N ILE A 124 2.99 -0.36 -2.24
CA ILE A 124 2.72 -1.69 -2.79
C ILE A 124 2.14 -1.51 -4.19
N GLY A 125 2.88 -1.95 -5.22
CA GLY A 125 2.51 -1.79 -6.62
C GLY A 125 1.53 -2.85 -7.11
N SER A 126 1.05 -2.69 -8.33
CA SER A 126 -0.02 -3.53 -8.88
C SER A 126 0.32 -5.03 -8.96
N VAL A 127 1.59 -5.40 -9.11
CA VAL A 127 2.00 -6.82 -9.11
C VAL A 127 1.73 -7.46 -7.76
N ALA A 128 2.18 -6.82 -6.68
CA ALA A 128 1.94 -7.30 -5.31
C ALA A 128 0.46 -7.16 -4.91
N CYS A 129 -0.24 -6.13 -5.39
CA CYS A 129 -1.68 -6.00 -5.15
C CYS A 129 -2.50 -7.14 -5.78
N LYS A 130 -2.10 -7.67 -6.94
CA LYS A 130 -2.73 -8.84 -7.56
C LYS A 130 -2.55 -10.10 -6.72
N GLU A 131 -1.36 -10.30 -6.15
CA GLU A 131 -1.09 -11.40 -5.19
C GLU A 131 -1.97 -11.24 -3.94
N LEU A 132 -1.99 -10.05 -3.34
CA LEU A 132 -2.82 -9.73 -2.18
C LEU A 132 -4.31 -9.95 -2.45
N LEU A 133 -4.81 -9.50 -3.59
CA LEU A 133 -6.23 -9.67 -3.95
C LEU A 133 -6.59 -11.16 -4.00
N GLY A 134 -5.73 -12.00 -4.59
CA GLY A 134 -5.93 -13.46 -4.61
C GLY A 134 -5.99 -14.06 -3.21
N ASP A 135 -5.14 -13.61 -2.28
CA ASP A 135 -5.20 -14.04 -0.88
C ASP A 135 -6.46 -13.55 -0.18
N PHE A 136 -6.87 -12.29 -0.40
CA PHE A 136 -8.11 -11.72 0.15
C PHE A 136 -9.35 -12.49 -0.35
N GLU A 137 -9.39 -12.90 -1.61
CA GLU A 137 -10.49 -13.71 -2.13
C GLU A 137 -10.48 -15.12 -1.53
N LYS A 138 -9.30 -15.74 -1.43
CA LYS A 138 -9.13 -17.10 -0.90
C LYS A 138 -9.55 -17.23 0.56
N PHE A 139 -9.21 -16.26 1.40
CA PHE A 139 -9.44 -16.33 2.85
C PHE A 139 -10.70 -15.59 3.33
N SER A 140 -11.48 -14.99 2.42
CA SER A 140 -12.65 -14.17 2.74
C SER A 140 -13.67 -14.89 3.62
N SER A 141 -13.97 -16.17 3.32
CA SER A 141 -14.95 -16.96 4.10
C SER A 141 -14.52 -17.20 5.55
N ASP A 142 -13.22 -17.40 5.79
CA ASP A 142 -12.69 -17.61 7.14
C ASP A 142 -12.57 -16.28 7.88
N ALA A 143 -12.16 -15.21 7.19
CA ALA A 143 -12.13 -13.86 7.73
C ALA A 143 -13.51 -13.38 8.20
N GLN A 144 -14.57 -13.68 7.44
CA GLN A 144 -15.95 -13.33 7.81
C GLN A 144 -16.42 -14.04 9.10
N ARG A 145 -15.87 -15.22 9.41
CA ARG A 145 -16.19 -15.97 10.64
C ARG A 145 -15.34 -15.55 11.83
N HIS A 146 -14.42 -14.60 11.65
CA HIS A 146 -13.61 -14.10 12.73
C HIS A 146 -14.49 -13.48 13.82
N LYS A 147 -14.17 -13.78 15.08
CA LYS A 147 -14.98 -13.38 16.25
C LYS A 147 -15.00 -11.87 16.52
N ASP A 148 -13.99 -11.17 16.04
CA ASP A 148 -13.85 -9.72 16.22
C ASP A 148 -14.40 -8.99 14.98
N PRO A 149 -15.48 -8.18 15.12
CA PRO A 149 -16.06 -7.45 14.00
C PRO A 149 -15.09 -6.47 13.34
N TRP A 150 -14.20 -5.85 14.12
CA TRP A 150 -13.24 -4.88 13.58
C TRP A 150 -12.23 -5.56 12.65
N PHE A 151 -11.88 -6.83 12.92
CA PHE A 151 -11.04 -7.60 12.00
C PHE A 151 -11.66 -7.69 10.61
N TRP A 152 -12.96 -8.01 10.54
CA TRP A 152 -13.67 -8.14 9.27
C TRP A 152 -13.82 -6.78 8.56
N GLU A 153 -14.15 -5.71 9.28
CA GLU A 153 -14.23 -4.37 8.71
C GLU A 153 -12.90 -3.94 8.09
N ALA A 154 -11.79 -4.10 8.81
CA ALA A 154 -10.46 -3.81 8.29
C ALA A 154 -10.09 -4.71 7.10
N TYR A 155 -10.47 -6.00 7.15
CA TYR A 155 -10.29 -6.93 6.04
C TYR A 155 -10.97 -6.45 4.75
N GLN A 156 -12.20 -5.95 4.84
CA GLN A 156 -12.93 -5.43 3.68
C GLN A 156 -12.27 -4.16 3.12
N LEU A 157 -11.75 -3.27 3.98
CA LEU A 157 -11.03 -2.07 3.56
C LEU A 157 -9.75 -2.45 2.79
N TRP A 158 -8.96 -3.37 3.33
CA TRP A 158 -7.74 -3.84 2.67
C TRP A 158 -8.02 -4.65 1.39
N HIS A 159 -9.07 -5.46 1.37
CA HIS A 159 -9.52 -6.14 0.14
C HIS A 159 -9.86 -5.11 -0.95
N ASN A 160 -10.62 -4.06 -0.62
CA ASN A 160 -10.96 -3.01 -1.58
C ASN A 160 -9.70 -2.26 -2.07
N ALA A 161 -8.77 -1.97 -1.16
CA ALA A 161 -7.50 -1.36 -1.51
C ALA A 161 -6.68 -2.24 -2.48
N ALA A 162 -6.58 -3.55 -2.19
CA ALA A 162 -5.91 -4.51 -3.07
C ALA A 162 -6.60 -4.63 -4.42
N GLN A 163 -7.94 -4.58 -4.47
CA GLN A 163 -8.70 -4.59 -5.72
C GLN A 163 -8.39 -3.36 -6.58
N LEU A 164 -8.37 -2.16 -6.01
CA LEU A 164 -8.00 -0.94 -6.74
C LEU A 164 -6.53 -0.97 -7.20
N GLY A 165 -5.62 -1.37 -6.30
CA GLY A 165 -4.19 -1.45 -6.62
C GLY A 165 -3.89 -2.49 -7.70
N ALA A 166 -4.64 -3.60 -7.75
CA ALA A 166 -4.50 -4.64 -8.76
C ALA A 166 -4.90 -4.16 -10.17
N ASP A 167 -5.79 -3.16 -10.29
CA ASP A 167 -6.17 -2.52 -11.56
C ASP A 167 -5.12 -1.50 -12.00
N ASP A 168 -3.89 -1.97 -12.23
CA ASP A 168 -2.72 -1.17 -12.65
C ASP A 168 -2.50 0.09 -11.78
N GLY A 169 -2.67 -0.10 -10.47
CA GLY A 169 -2.62 0.92 -9.46
C GLY A 169 -1.53 0.70 -8.41
N MET A 170 -1.78 1.23 -7.21
CA MET A 170 -0.92 1.05 -6.05
C MET A 170 -1.67 1.25 -4.74
N ILE A 171 -1.09 0.76 -3.63
CA ILE A 171 -1.44 1.13 -2.26
C ILE A 171 -0.27 1.93 -1.68
N ASP A 172 -0.57 3.09 -1.11
CA ASP A 172 0.36 4.07 -0.59
C ASP A 172 0.16 4.25 0.93
N PHE A 173 1.27 4.26 1.65
CA PHE A 173 1.34 4.40 3.11
C PHE A 173 1.88 5.79 3.44
N LEU A 174 1.06 6.61 4.10
CA LEU A 174 1.32 8.02 4.45
C LEU A 174 1.36 8.28 5.98
#